data_AF-A0A521KBY0-F1
#
_entry.id   AF-A0A521KBY0-F1
#
_cell.length_a   1.000
_cell.length_b   1.000
_cell.length_c   1.000
_cell.angle_alpha   90.00
_cell.angle_beta   90.00
_cell.angle_gamma   90.00
#
_symmetry.space_group_name_H-M   'P 1'
#
loop_
_entity.id
_entity.type
_entity.pdbx_description
1 polymer ?
#
loop_
_entity_poly.entity_id
_entity_poly.type
_entity_poly.pdbx_seq_one_letter_code
_entity_poly.pdbx_strand_id
1 'polypeptide(L)'
;LAAGGTTKAPRRLIHADISGAHLLLDDERRLSGVIDFGDMLIADPALDFAGILNHLTWRDLERVWAHYEAPLDADVERRVRYYIEVAPVFQVVYGADGVGPQERANGVRRLAARAAAARR
;
A
#
# COMPACT_ATOMS: atom_id res chain seq x y z
N LEU A 1 5.94 16.06 0.93
CA LEU A 1 5.15 15.14 0.11
C LEU A 1 5.88 15.00 -1.19
N ALA A 2 6.30 13.78 -1.56
CA ALA A 2 6.65 13.53 -2.95
C ALA A 2 5.53 14.09 -3.84
N ALA A 3 5.84 14.64 -5.02
CA ALA A 3 4.80 14.99 -6.00
C ALA A 3 3.82 13.81 -6.06
N GLY A 4 2.51 14.04 -5.88
CA GLY A 4 1.58 13.01 -5.45
C GLY A 4 1.27 11.91 -6.47
N GLY A 5 0.11 11.27 -6.32
CA GLY A 5 -0.48 10.47 -7.40
C GLY A 5 -0.49 11.26 -8.70
N THR A 6 -0.11 10.62 -9.81
CA THR A 6 0.00 11.29 -11.12
C THR A 6 -1.16 10.91 -12.01
N THR A 7 -1.72 11.87 -12.75
CA THR A 7 -2.73 11.60 -13.79
C THR A 7 -2.18 10.76 -14.94
N LYS A 8 -0.85 10.62 -15.02
CA LYS A 8 -0.15 9.76 -15.99
C LYS A 8 0.00 8.31 -15.53
N ALA A 9 -0.46 7.96 -14.32
CA ALA A 9 -0.33 6.60 -13.82
C ALA A 9 -1.13 5.63 -14.72
N PRO A 10 -0.60 4.43 -14.99
CA PRO A 10 -1.36 3.41 -15.70
C PRO A 10 -2.59 3.04 -14.88
N ARG A 11 -3.74 2.90 -15.54
CA ARG A 11 -4.96 2.41 -14.92
C ARG A 11 -5.06 0.90 -15.11
N ARG A 12 -5.07 0.15 -14.02
CA ARG A 12 -5.16 -1.32 -13.99
C ARG A 12 -6.18 -1.73 -12.94
N LEU A 13 -6.72 -2.93 -13.09
CA LEU A 13 -7.43 -3.57 -11.99
C LEU A 13 -6.42 -3.88 -10.89
N ILE A 14 -6.71 -3.45 -9.66
CA ILE A 14 -5.86 -3.66 -8.49
C ILE A 14 -6.68 -4.28 -7.37
N HIS A 15 -6.01 -4.90 -6.39
CA HIS A 15 -6.64 -5.42 -5.18
C HIS A 15 -7.05 -4.31 -4.21
N ALA A 16 -6.26 -3.24 -4.15
CA ALA A 16 -6.44 -2.04 -3.30
C ALA A 16 -6.27 -2.23 -1.79
N ASP A 17 -6.20 -3.48 -1.33
CA ASP A 17 -5.90 -3.84 0.05
C ASP A 17 -4.97 -5.06 0.14
N ILE A 18 -4.06 -5.21 -0.83
CA ILE A 18 -3.10 -6.32 -0.77
C ILE A 18 -2.15 -6.11 0.41
N SER A 19 -2.01 -7.12 1.26
CA SER A 19 -1.03 -7.12 2.34
C SER A 19 -0.72 -8.56 2.77
N GLY A 20 0.31 -8.76 3.59
CA GLY A 20 0.62 -10.07 4.14
C GLY A 20 -0.53 -10.75 4.90
N ALA A 21 -1.52 -9.98 5.38
CA ALA A 21 -2.72 -10.53 6.02
C ALA A 21 -3.70 -11.20 5.03
N HIS A 22 -3.58 -10.87 3.74
CA HIS A 22 -4.46 -11.35 2.65
C HIS A 22 -3.75 -12.34 1.71
N LEU A 23 -2.54 -12.77 2.06
CA LEU A 23 -1.78 -13.79 1.35
C LEU A 23 -1.85 -15.10 2.14
N LEU A 24 -2.40 -16.14 1.52
CA LEU A 24 -2.47 -17.48 2.12
C LEU A 24 -1.23 -18.28 1.73
N LEU A 25 -0.68 -19.00 2.69
CA LEU A 25 0.42 -19.95 2.46
C LEU A 25 -0.08 -21.38 2.67
N ASP A 26 0.42 -22.32 1.87
CA ASP A 26 0.29 -23.75 2.15
C ASP A 26 1.27 -24.21 3.25
N ASP A 27 1.23 -25.50 3.58
CA ASP A 27 2.07 -26.11 4.61
C ASP A 27 3.57 -26.03 4.25
N GLU A 28 3.92 -25.98 2.96
CA GLU A 28 5.27 -25.77 2.46
C GLU A 28 5.68 -24.30 2.35
N ARG A 29 4.86 -23.37 2.86
CA ARG A 29 5.07 -21.92 2.84
C ARG A 29 5.12 -21.31 1.43
N ARG A 30 4.41 -21.90 0.47
CA ARG A 30 4.20 -21.30 -0.86
C ARG A 30 2.89 -20.55 -0.87
N LEU A 31 2.82 -19.48 -1.67
CA LEU A 31 1.59 -18.73 -1.88
C LEU A 31 0.53 -19.66 -2.48
N SER A 32 -0.56 -19.88 -1.74
CA SER A 32 -1.64 -20.80 -2.10
C SER A 32 -2.94 -20.06 -2.43
N GLY A 33 -3.05 -18.78 -2.04
CA GLY A 33 -4.23 -17.97 -2.35
C GLY A 33 -4.06 -16.49 -2.01
N VAL A 34 -4.97 -15.69 -2.56
CA VAL A 34 -5.16 -14.28 -2.25
C VAL A 34 -6.66 -14.10 -1.95
N ILE A 35 -6.99 -13.33 -0.92
CA ILE A 35 -8.37 -13.15 -0.45
C ILE A 35 -8.67 -11.66 -0.23
N ASP A 36 -9.92 -11.34 0.08
CA ASP A 36 -10.39 -9.99 0.42
C ASP A 36 -10.34 -8.97 -0.72
N PHE A 37 -10.94 -9.36 -1.84
CA PHE A 37 -11.07 -8.54 -3.04
C PHE A 37 -12.20 -7.50 -2.97
N GLY A 38 -12.71 -7.17 -1.77
CA GLY A 38 -13.85 -6.25 -1.60
C GLY A 38 -13.58 -4.83 -2.08
N ASP A 39 -12.31 -4.40 -2.02
CA ASP A 39 -11.87 -3.05 -2.36
C ASP A 39 -11.34 -2.91 -3.79
N MET A 40 -11.44 -3.96 -4.62
CA MET A 40 -10.93 -3.92 -5.99
C MET A 40 -11.45 -2.74 -6.80
N LEU A 41 -10.57 -2.08 -7.53
CA LEU A 41 -10.93 -0.98 -8.43
C LEU A 41 -9.94 -0.80 -9.57
N ILE A 42 -10.30 0.03 -10.55
CA ILE A 42 -9.40 0.44 -11.64
C ILE A 42 -8.63 1.71 -11.25
N ALA A 43 -7.38 1.54 -10.82
CA ALA A 43 -6.53 2.61 -10.30
C ALA A 43 -5.04 2.38 -10.62
N ASP A 44 -4.16 3.12 -9.95
CA ASP A 44 -2.70 3.02 -10.08
C ASP A 44 -2.18 1.76 -9.36
N PRO A 45 -1.48 0.82 -10.06
CA PRO A 45 -0.93 -0.39 -9.45
C PRO A 45 0.11 -0.12 -8.36
N ALA A 46 0.67 1.09 -8.28
CA ALA A 46 1.56 1.46 -7.19
C ALA A 46 0.89 1.38 -5.80
N LEU A 47 -0.45 1.42 -5.72
CA LEU A 47 -1.17 1.22 -4.45
C LEU A 47 -0.99 -0.21 -3.92
N ASP A 48 -1.08 -1.23 -4.77
CA ASP A 48 -0.88 -2.63 -4.37
C ASP A 48 0.57 -2.87 -3.93
N PHE A 49 1.54 -2.30 -4.65
CA PHE A 49 2.95 -2.38 -4.24
C PHE A 49 3.22 -1.69 -2.90
N ALA A 50 2.53 -0.59 -2.60
CA ALA A 50 2.60 0.03 -1.28
C ALA A 50 1.97 -0.86 -0.19
N GLY A 51 0.86 -1.53 -0.50
CA GLY A 51 0.19 -2.48 0.41
C GLY A 51 1.07 -3.67 0.81
N ILE A 52 1.84 -4.22 -0.14
CA ILE A 52 2.82 -5.28 0.11
C ILE A 52 3.79 -4.90 1.26
N LEU A 53 4.20 -3.63 1.31
CA LEU A 53 5.17 -3.13 2.29
C LEU A 53 4.59 -2.93 3.70
N ASN A 54 3.29 -3.20 3.90
CA ASN A 54 2.72 -3.28 5.23
C ASN A 54 3.31 -4.45 6.05
N HIS A 55 3.71 -5.53 5.36
CA HIS A 55 4.23 -6.75 6.00
C HIS A 55 5.53 -7.27 5.41
N LEU A 56 5.95 -6.76 4.25
CA LEU A 56 7.19 -7.15 3.56
C LEU A 56 8.17 -5.97 3.45
N THR A 57 9.40 -6.26 3.03
CA THR A 57 10.46 -5.26 2.92
C THR A 57 10.56 -4.69 1.50
N TRP A 58 11.27 -3.56 1.36
CA TRP A 58 11.58 -3.00 0.03
C TRP A 58 12.33 -3.99 -0.85
N ARG A 59 13.24 -4.79 -0.26
CA ARG A 59 13.97 -5.85 -0.96
C ARG A 59 13.03 -6.95 -1.48
N ASP A 60 11.96 -7.24 -0.76
CA ASP A 60 10.97 -8.22 -1.23
C ASP A 60 10.13 -7.63 -2.37
N LEU A 61 9.78 -6.35 -2.31
CA LEU A 61 9.13 -5.66 -3.43
C LEU A 61 10.01 -5.61 -4.69
N GLU A 62 11.32 -5.37 -4.54
CA GLU A 62 12.27 -5.44 -5.66
C GLU A 62 12.28 -6.83 -6.32
N ARG A 63 12.16 -7.91 -5.52
CA ARG A 63 12.03 -9.27 -6.04
C ARG A 63 10.71 -9.48 -6.76
N VAL A 64 9.61 -8.92 -6.25
CA VAL A 64 8.31 -8.94 -6.94
C VAL A 64 8.43 -8.25 -8.30
N TRP A 65 9.00 -7.04 -8.35
CA TRP A 65 9.22 -6.29 -9.59
C TRP A 65 10.10 -7.02 -10.59
N ALA A 66 11.15 -7.72 -10.13
CA ALA A 66 12.01 -8.51 -10.99
C ALA A 66 11.28 -9.67 -11.70
N HIS A 67 10.15 -10.14 -11.16
CA HIS A 67 9.32 -11.20 -11.74
C HIS A 67 7.98 -10.68 -12.29
N TYR A 68 7.76 -9.36 -12.28
CA TYR A 68 6.52 -8.76 -12.72
C TYR A 68 6.53 -8.60 -14.25
N GLU A 69 5.63 -9.28 -14.94
CA GLU A 69 5.63 -9.34 -16.42
C GLU A 69 5.12 -8.05 -17.06
N ALA A 70 4.28 -7.29 -16.36
CA ALA A 70 3.74 -6.05 -16.89
C ALA A 70 4.76 -4.90 -16.78
N PRO A 71 4.82 -3.99 -17.77
CA PRO A 71 5.75 -2.87 -17.74
C PRO A 71 5.57 -2.01 -16.49
N LEU A 72 6.67 -1.77 -15.79
CA LEU A 72 6.77 -0.78 -14.73
C LEU A 72 7.30 0.52 -15.33
N ASP A 73 6.54 1.61 -15.19
CA ASP A 73 7.00 2.92 -15.61
C ASP A 73 8.06 3.47 -14.64
N ALA A 74 8.87 4.44 -15.12
CA ALA A 74 9.99 5.00 -14.36
C ALA A 74 9.58 5.72 -13.06
N ASP A 75 8.30 6.06 -12.90
CA ASP A 75 7.76 6.79 -11.75
C ASP A 75 7.15 5.86 -10.69
N VAL A 76 7.09 4.54 -10.91
CA VAL A 76 6.36 3.60 -10.04
C VAL A 76 6.82 3.69 -8.58
N GLU A 77 8.14 3.71 -8.33
CA GLU A 77 8.70 3.79 -6.99
C GLU A 77 8.26 5.06 -6.27
N ARG A 78 8.31 6.21 -6.96
CA ARG A 78 7.86 7.49 -6.40
C ARG A 78 6.41 7.42 -5.95
N ARG A 79 5.55 6.75 -6.72
CA ARG A 79 4.13 6.59 -6.39
C ARG A 79 3.89 5.61 -5.24
N VAL A 80 4.66 4.52 -5.17
CA VAL A 80 4.64 3.61 -4.01
C VAL A 80 4.97 4.39 -2.73
N ARG A 81 6.05 5.17 -2.75
CA ARG A 81 6.43 6.01 -1.60
C ARG A 81 5.33 7.01 -1.23
N TYR A 82 4.71 7.64 -2.23
CA TYR A 82 3.57 8.51 -2.00
C TYR A 82 2.40 7.80 -1.30
N TYR A 83 2.02 6.58 -1.74
CA TYR A 83 0.93 5.83 -1.10
C TYR A 83 1.25 5.45 0.35
N ILE A 84 2.50 5.09 0.67
CA ILE A 84 2.96 4.89 2.05
C ILE A 84 2.88 6.20 2.85
N GLU A 85 3.25 7.33 2.23
CA GLU A 85 3.14 8.65 2.82
C GLU A 85 1.70 9.06 3.10
N VAL A 86 0.72 8.69 2.28
CA VAL A 86 -0.68 9.10 2.54
C VAL A 86 -1.49 8.08 3.36
N ALA A 87 -1.02 6.84 3.50
CA ALA A 87 -1.73 5.77 4.21
C ALA A 87 -2.25 6.16 5.62
N PRO A 88 -1.53 6.90 6.48
CA PRO A 88 -2.08 7.34 7.76
C PRO A 88 -3.28 8.26 7.66
N VAL A 89 -3.38 9.07 6.61
CA VAL A 89 -4.55 9.94 6.38
C VAL A 89 -5.76 9.06 6.07
N PHE A 90 -5.59 8.06 5.21
CA PHE A 90 -6.64 7.08 4.92
C PHE A 90 -7.10 6.36 6.19
N GLN A 91 -6.18 5.90 7.04
CA GLN A 91 -6.49 5.23 8.31
C GLN A 91 -7.33 6.11 9.26
N VAL A 92 -7.05 7.42 9.31
CA VAL A 92 -7.85 8.37 10.11
C VAL A 92 -9.26 8.52 9.55
N VAL A 93 -9.39 8.67 8.23
CA VAL A 93 -10.69 8.85 7.56
C VAL A 93 -11.53 7.58 7.68
N TYR A 94 -10.96 6.42 7.37
CA TYR A 94 -11.64 5.12 7.45
C TYR A 94 -12.20 4.85 8.84
N GLY A 95 -11.41 5.10 9.89
CA GLY A 95 -11.87 4.88 11.25
C GLY A 95 -12.73 6.00 11.85
N ALA A 96 -13.02 7.09 11.12
CA ALA A 96 -13.85 8.19 11.62
C ALA A 96 -15.32 7.81 11.76
N ASP A 97 -15.81 6.88 10.93
CA ASP A 97 -17.20 6.41 10.94
C ASP A 97 -17.44 5.24 11.91
N GLY A 98 -16.49 4.98 12.81
CA GLY A 98 -16.60 3.95 13.85
C GLY A 98 -16.29 2.52 13.38
N VAL A 99 -15.97 2.32 12.10
CA VAL A 99 -15.65 1.01 11.51
C VAL A 99 -14.28 0.48 11.96
N GLY A 100 -13.31 1.39 12.19
CA GLY A 100 -11.91 1.03 12.49
C GLY A 100 -11.27 1.91 13.56
N PRO A 101 -11.65 1.80 14.85
CA PRO A 101 -11.09 2.64 15.91
C PRO A 101 -9.58 2.44 16.12
N GLN A 102 -9.07 1.23 15.84
CA GLN A 102 -7.64 0.93 15.93
C GLN A 102 -6.85 1.56 14.78
N GLU A 103 -7.40 1.50 13.57
CA GLU A 103 -6.88 2.10 12.35
C GLU A 103 -6.78 3.62 12.54
N ARG A 104 -7.85 4.25 13.04
CA ARG A 104 -7.84 5.68 13.35
C ARG A 104 -6.72 6.03 14.33
N ALA A 105 -6.61 5.29 15.42
CA ALA A 105 -5.56 5.53 16.41
C ALA A 105 -4.15 5.36 15.81
N ASN A 106 -3.95 4.35 14.95
CA ASN A 106 -2.70 4.13 14.24
C ASN A 106 -2.37 5.29 13.28
N GLY A 107 -3.35 5.71 12.48
CA GLY A 107 -3.23 6.85 11.57
C GLY A 107 -2.82 8.13 12.29
N VAL A 108 -3.50 8.46 13.40
CA VAL A 108 -3.15 9.64 14.24
C VAL A 108 -1.71 9.53 14.76
N ARG A 109 -1.31 8.38 15.31
CA ARG A 109 0.06 8.18 15.81
C ARG A 109 1.11 8.38 14.71
N ARG A 110 0.91 7.80 13.53
CA ARG A 110 1.84 7.91 12.39
C ARG A 110 1.94 9.35 11.88
N LEU A 111 0.82 10.08 11.82
CA LEU A 111 0.82 11.50 11.44
C LEU A 111 1.56 12.36 12.46
N ALA A 112 1.31 12.15 13.76
CA ALA A 112 1.98 12.89 14.83
C ALA A 112 3.50 12.66 14.81
N ALA A 113 3.95 11.42 14.65
CA ALA A 113 5.38 11.10 14.54
C ALA A 113 6.06 11.83 13.37
N ARG A 114 5.40 11.91 12.21
CA ARG A 114 5.91 12.64 11.03
C ARG A 114 5.97 14.14 11.27
N ALA A 115 4.94 14.72 11.87
CA ALA A 115 4.94 16.15 12.20
C ALA A 115 6.08 16.52 13.17
N ALA A 116 6.38 15.63 14.13
CA ALA A 116 7.50 15.81 15.04
C ALA A 116 8.86 15.71 14.33
N ALA A 117 9.02 14.78 13.37
CA ALA A 117 10.25 14.64 12.59
C ALA A 117 10.49 15.83 11.65
N ALA A 118 9.46 16.43 11.07
CA ALA A 118 9.56 17.57 10.16
C ALA A 118 9.90 18.90 10.85
N ARG A 119 9.84 18.95 12.19
CA ARG A 119 10.19 20.12 13.01
C ARG A 119 11.66 20.13 13.45
N ARG A 120 12.41 19.07 13.14
CA ARG A 120 13.85 18.95 13.41
C ARG A 120 14.62 19.34 12.16
#